data_AF-A0A945XLJ7-F1
#
_entry.id   AF-A0A945XLJ7-F1
#
_cell.length_a   1.000
_cell.length_b   1.000
_cell.length_c   1.000
_cell.angle_alpha   90.00
_cell.angle_beta   90.00
_cell.angle_gamma   90.00
#
_symmetry.space_group_name_H-M   'P 1'
#
loop_
_entity.id
_entity.type
_entity.pdbx_description
1 polymer ?
#
loop_
_entity_poly.entity_id
_entity_poly.type
_entity_poly.pdbx_seq_one_letter_code
_entity_poly.pdbx_strand_id
1 'polypeptide(L)'
;AAVAGDPQATIQKAETVMRAALAPSEPSAQDMAVASAAGQMITTARIEFSRMQQEEGGEPEGKKVSSQQPIASIHHNRDQEEGVVVLQPEVGAYREFSRPNGDRVSTQEAVSLFT
;
A
#
# COMPACT_ATOMS: atom_id res chain seq x y z
N ALA A 1 7.08 1.96 -25.39
CA ALA A 1 8.43 2.56 -25.43
C ALA A 1 8.33 3.99 -24.93
N ALA A 2 9.05 4.31 -23.85
CA ALA A 2 9.18 5.66 -23.32
C ALA A 2 9.83 6.60 -24.34
N VAL A 3 9.53 7.90 -24.23
CA VAL A 3 10.12 8.96 -25.05
C VAL A 3 11.26 9.57 -24.22
N ALA A 4 12.49 9.39 -24.68
CA ALA A 4 13.67 9.84 -23.95
C ALA A 4 13.67 11.37 -23.81
N GLY A 5 13.96 11.86 -22.59
CA GLY A 5 14.03 13.30 -22.30
C GLY A 5 12.70 14.03 -22.25
N ASP A 6 11.58 13.37 -22.53
CA ASP A 6 10.24 13.95 -22.45
C ASP A 6 9.32 13.03 -21.64
N PRO A 7 9.27 13.22 -20.30
CA PRO A 7 8.37 12.44 -19.46
C PRO A 7 6.89 12.74 -19.75
N GLN A 8 6.54 13.94 -20.24
CA GLN A 8 5.16 14.27 -20.60
C GLN A 8 4.70 13.46 -21.82
N ALA A 9 5.51 13.41 -22.88
CA ALA A 9 5.23 12.57 -24.04
C ALA A 9 5.19 11.08 -23.67
N THR A 10 6.03 10.66 -22.71
CA THR A 10 6.00 9.29 -22.17
C THR A 10 4.65 8.98 -21.50
N ILE A 11 4.13 9.89 -20.67
CA ILE A 11 2.81 9.74 -20.03
C ILE A 11 1.73 9.57 -21.11
N GLN A 12 1.63 10.50 -22.07
CA GLN A 12 0.59 10.46 -23.10
C GLN A 12 0.62 9.18 -23.94
N LYS A 13 1.84 8.72 -24.28
CA LYS A 13 2.03 7.50 -25.05
C LYS A 13 1.65 6.27 -24.24
N ALA A 14 2.08 6.20 -22.98
CA ALA A 14 1.75 5.09 -22.10
C ALA A 14 0.24 5.05 -21.77
N GLU A 15 -0.42 6.18 -21.57
CA GLU A 15 -1.88 6.26 -21.40
C GLU A 15 -2.63 5.76 -22.64
N THR A 16 -2.13 6.08 -23.84
CA THR A 16 -2.71 5.56 -25.09
C THR A 16 -2.58 4.04 -25.18
N VAL A 17 -1.40 3.50 -24.85
CA VAL A 17 -1.16 2.05 -24.82
C VAL A 17 -2.05 1.36 -23.78
N MET A 18 -2.14 1.92 -22.57
CA MET A 18 -2.99 1.39 -21.51
C MET A 18 -4.46 1.35 -21.93
N ARG A 19 -4.99 2.46 -22.47
CA ARG A 19 -6.38 2.53 -22.94
C ARG A 19 -6.65 1.56 -24.07
N ALA A 20 -5.74 1.43 -25.03
CA ALA A 20 -5.90 0.50 -26.14
C ALA A 20 -5.89 -0.96 -25.66
N ALA A 21 -5.00 -1.31 -24.74
CA ALA A 21 -4.94 -2.65 -24.16
C ALA A 21 -6.21 -2.99 -23.35
N LEU A 22 -6.77 -2.02 -22.64
CA LEU A 22 -8.02 -2.20 -21.87
C LEU A 22 -9.30 -1.95 -22.69
N ALA A 23 -9.21 -1.69 -23.99
CA ALA A 23 -10.35 -1.35 -24.85
C ALA A 23 -11.33 -2.52 -25.13
N PRO A 24 -10.89 -3.78 -25.28
CA PRO A 24 -11.80 -4.90 -25.49
C PRO A 24 -12.76 -5.08 -24.30
N SER A 25 -13.98 -5.55 -24.56
CA SER A 25 -14.97 -5.82 -23.50
C SER A 25 -14.51 -6.89 -22.50
N GLU A 26 -13.61 -7.78 -22.93
CA GLU A 26 -12.97 -8.79 -22.10
C GLU A 26 -11.47 -8.84 -22.45
N PRO A 27 -10.60 -8.10 -21.74
CA PRO A 27 -9.18 -8.03 -22.05
C PRO A 27 -8.48 -9.36 -21.75
N SER A 28 -7.57 -9.79 -22.61
CA SER A 28 -6.78 -11.00 -22.38
C SER A 28 -5.70 -10.77 -21.31
N ALA A 29 -5.10 -11.85 -20.81
CA ALA A 29 -3.97 -11.77 -19.88
C ALA A 29 -2.79 -10.97 -20.46
N GLN A 30 -2.56 -11.04 -21.77
CA GLN A 30 -1.51 -10.29 -22.44
C GLN A 30 -1.82 -8.79 -22.46
N ASP A 31 -3.08 -8.43 -22.73
CA ASP A 31 -3.52 -7.03 -22.73
C ASP A 31 -3.40 -6.42 -21.34
N MET A 32 -3.82 -7.15 -20.30
CA MET A 32 -3.65 -6.75 -18.92
C MET A 32 -2.17 -6.53 -18.56
N ALA A 33 -1.27 -7.40 -19.03
CA ALA A 33 0.17 -7.25 -18.81
C ALA A 33 0.71 -5.97 -19.50
N VAL A 34 0.27 -5.67 -20.72
CA VAL A 34 0.63 -4.42 -21.43
C VAL A 34 0.10 -3.20 -20.69
N ALA A 35 -1.14 -3.23 -20.22
CA ALA A 35 -1.73 -2.14 -19.44
C ALA A 35 -0.99 -1.89 -18.13
N SER A 36 -0.60 -2.96 -17.42
CA SER A 36 0.19 -2.88 -16.19
C SER A 36 1.57 -2.26 -16.44
N ALA A 37 2.29 -2.73 -17.47
CA ALA A 37 3.57 -2.15 -17.87
C ALA A 37 3.44 -0.67 -18.27
N ALA A 38 2.35 -0.31 -18.95
CA ALA A 38 2.05 1.09 -19.25
C ALA A 38 1.79 1.93 -18.00
N GLY A 39 1.09 1.38 -17.00
CA GLY A 39 0.89 2.05 -15.70
C GLY A 39 2.19 2.33 -14.95
N GLN A 40 3.13 1.38 -15.01
CA GLN A 40 4.48 1.58 -14.46
C GLN A 40 5.21 2.73 -15.19
N MET A 41 5.15 2.76 -16.52
CA MET A 41 5.75 3.86 -17.32
C MET A 41 5.14 5.23 -16.97
N ILE A 42 3.82 5.32 -16.79
CA ILE A 42 3.15 6.57 -16.38
C ILE A 42 3.65 7.01 -15.00
N THR A 43 3.75 6.07 -14.05
CA THR A 43 4.16 6.38 -12.68
C THR A 43 5.59 6.92 -12.65
N THR A 44 6.52 6.24 -13.31
CA THR A 44 7.91 6.68 -13.42
C THR A 44 8.01 8.05 -14.11
N ALA A 45 7.32 8.23 -15.23
CA ALA A 45 7.36 9.49 -15.96
C ALA A 45 6.75 10.66 -15.17
N ARG A 46 5.72 10.44 -14.34
CA ARG A 46 5.17 11.48 -13.45
C ARG A 46 6.17 11.94 -12.39
N ILE A 47 6.98 11.01 -11.87
CA ILE A 47 8.07 11.33 -10.93
C ILE A 47 9.13 12.17 -11.63
N GLU A 48 9.57 11.74 -12.82
CA GLU A 48 10.57 12.46 -13.63
C GLU A 48 10.07 13.86 -14.04
N PHE A 49 8.81 13.98 -14.47
CA PHE A 49 8.21 15.27 -14.82
C PHE A 49 8.17 16.23 -13.63
N SER A 50 7.83 15.73 -12.44
CA SER A 50 7.83 16.54 -11.22
C SER A 50 9.24 16.99 -10.86
N ARG A 51 10.25 16.12 -11.04
CA ARG A 51 11.65 16.47 -10.80
C ARG A 51 12.14 17.52 -11.78
N MET A 52 11.83 17.39 -13.07
CA MET A 52 12.19 18.39 -14.09
C MET A 52 11.57 19.76 -13.79
N GLN A 53 10.31 19.83 -13.35
CA GLN A 53 9.70 21.10 -12.97
C GLN A 53 10.38 21.75 -11.76
N GLN A 54 10.93 20.96 -10.83
CA GLN A 54 11.72 21.48 -9.70
C GLN A 54 13.12 21.94 -10.10
N GLU A 55 13.73 21.27 -11.08
CA GLU A 55 15.06 21.61 -11.61
C GLU A 55 15.03 22.86 -12.52
N GLU A 56 13.96 23.05 -13.32
CA GLU A 56 13.77 24.23 -14.16
C GLU A 56 13.18 25.43 -13.39
N GLY A 57 12.32 25.17 -12.40
CA GLY A 57 11.70 26.17 -11.54
C GLY A 57 12.49 26.39 -10.25
N GLY A 58 13.64 27.04 -10.34
CA GLY A 58 14.44 27.42 -9.18
C GLY A 58 13.81 28.53 -8.33
N GLU A 59 12.64 28.31 -7.72
CA GLU A 59 12.05 29.11 -6.64
C GLU A 59 11.16 28.21 -5.75
N PRO A 60 11.41 28.11 -4.42
CA PRO A 60 10.76 27.13 -3.56
C PRO A 60 9.39 27.63 -3.10
N GLU A 61 8.34 27.47 -3.92
CA GLU A 61 6.97 27.64 -3.43
C GLU A 61 6.37 26.29 -3.04
N GLY A 62 6.39 26.05 -1.73
CA GLY A 62 5.82 24.86 -1.11
C GLY A 62 4.34 24.71 -1.43
N LYS A 63 4.00 23.71 -2.24
CA LYS A 63 2.67 23.09 -2.22
C LYS A 63 2.76 21.74 -1.55
N LYS A 64 2.40 21.75 -0.27
CA LYS A 64 2.00 20.58 0.53
C LYS A 64 1.10 19.69 -0.34
N VAL A 65 1.57 18.49 -0.69
CA VAL A 65 0.65 17.38 -0.98
C VAL A 65 0.07 16.94 0.37
N SER A 66 -0.95 17.68 0.78
CA SER A 66 -1.92 17.25 1.77
C SER A 66 -2.80 16.19 1.12
N SER A 67 -2.41 14.94 1.29
CA SER A 67 -3.34 13.80 1.35
C SER A 67 -2.57 12.56 1.82
N GLN A 68 -1.86 12.71 2.95
CA GLN A 68 -1.83 11.61 3.91
C GLN A 68 -3.26 11.50 4.44
N GLN A 69 -4.09 10.73 3.75
CA GLN A 69 -5.27 10.17 4.38
C GLN A 69 -4.72 9.08 5.31
N PRO A 70 -4.74 9.25 6.65
CA PRO A 70 -4.48 8.13 7.53
C PRO A 70 -5.57 7.08 7.25
N ILE A 71 -5.18 5.87 6.86
CA ILE A 71 -6.05 4.68 6.79
C ILE A 71 -6.45 4.18 8.19
N ALA A 72 -6.72 5.10 9.12
CA ALA A 72 -7.06 4.77 10.49
C ALA A 72 -8.39 5.44 10.85
N SER A 73 -9.48 4.86 10.36
CA SER A 73 -10.83 4.94 10.94
C SER A 73 -11.74 3.91 10.28
N ILE A 74 -11.42 2.62 10.42
CA ILE A 74 -12.48 1.61 10.35
C ILE A 74 -13.31 1.78 11.63
N HIS A 75 -14.38 2.55 11.57
CA HIS A 75 -15.43 2.55 12.58
C HIS A 75 -16.21 1.23 12.46
N HIS A 76 -15.76 0.18 13.15
CA HIS A 76 -16.60 -0.98 13.41
C HIS A 76 -17.70 -0.55 14.39
N ASN A 77 -18.88 -0.21 13.85
CA ASN A 77 -20.07 0.08 14.62
C ASN A 77 -20.59 -1.25 15.19
N ARG A 78 -20.03 -1.64 16.34
CA ARG A 78 -20.22 -2.91 17.02
C ARG A 78 -21.36 -2.82 18.02
N ASP A 79 -22.57 -2.61 17.55
CA ASP A 79 -23.80 -2.81 18.31
C ASP A 79 -24.96 -2.89 17.31
N GLN A 80 -25.42 -4.09 16.97
CA GLN A 80 -26.84 -4.49 16.93
C GLN A 80 -26.91 -6.03 16.90
N GLU A 81 -27.76 -6.53 17.78
CA GLU A 81 -27.81 -7.87 18.34
C GLU A 81 -28.54 -8.86 17.43
N GLU A 82 -28.01 -10.07 17.23
CA GLU A 82 -28.80 -11.28 16.97
C GLU A 82 -28.04 -12.47 17.59
N GLY A 83 -28.70 -13.15 18.52
CA GLY A 83 -28.07 -14.02 19.50
C GLY A 83 -27.61 -15.38 18.99
N VAL A 84 -26.43 -15.80 19.44
CA VAL A 84 -26.13 -17.22 19.66
C VAL A 84 -25.40 -17.34 21.00
N VAL A 85 -26.10 -17.89 21.99
CA VAL A 85 -25.49 -18.33 23.25
C VAL A 85 -24.66 -19.57 22.94
N VAL A 86 -23.34 -19.41 22.79
CA VAL A 86 -22.42 -20.56 22.82
C VAL A 86 -21.77 -20.59 24.20
N LEU A 87 -22.11 -21.64 24.93
CA LEU A 87 -21.64 -21.93 26.27
C LEU A 87 -20.10 -22.05 26.29
N GLN A 88 -19.49 -21.29 27.18
CA GLN A 88 -18.06 -21.30 27.47
C GLN A 88 -17.60 -22.67 28.00
N PRO A 89 -16.41 -23.14 27.64
CA PRO A 89 -15.57 -23.86 28.58
C PRO A 89 -14.52 -22.90 29.16
N GLU A 90 -14.74 -22.51 30.40
CA GLU A 90 -13.80 -21.82 31.30
C GLU A 90 -12.54 -22.68 31.49
N VAL A 91 -11.40 -22.37 30.86
CA VAL A 91 -10.07 -22.72 31.39
C VAL A 91 -8.97 -21.88 30.76
N GLY A 92 -8.25 -21.11 31.60
CA GLY A 92 -6.89 -20.63 31.32
C GLY A 92 -6.72 -19.15 31.03
N ALA A 93 -6.82 -18.31 32.08
CA ALA A 93 -5.99 -17.09 32.18
C ALA A 93 -4.53 -17.47 31.84
N TYR A 94 -3.73 -16.69 31.10
CA TYR A 94 -3.28 -15.33 31.40
C TYR A 94 -2.88 -14.64 30.08
N ARG A 95 -3.57 -13.55 29.75
CA ARG A 95 -3.22 -12.65 28.64
C ARG A 95 -1.96 -11.88 29.04
N GLU A 96 -0.85 -12.18 28.37
CA GLU A 96 0.46 -11.59 28.62
C GLU A 96 0.40 -10.06 28.49
N PHE A 97 0.59 -9.35 29.60
CA PHE A 97 0.66 -7.90 29.64
C PHE A 97 1.98 -7.43 28.99
N SER A 98 1.90 -6.71 27.87
CA SER A 98 3.05 -5.95 27.37
C SER A 98 3.48 -4.91 28.40
N ARG A 99 4.69 -5.06 28.95
CA ARG A 99 5.30 -4.03 29.81
C ARG A 99 5.99 -2.96 28.95
N PRO A 100 5.89 -1.67 29.33
CA PRO A 100 6.54 -0.57 28.64
C PRO A 100 7.95 -0.36 29.21
N ASN A 101 8.89 -1.25 28.92
CA ASN A 101 10.32 -0.91 28.99
C ASN A 101 11.14 -1.96 28.25
N GLY A 102 11.84 -1.54 27.20
CA GLY A 102 12.52 -2.39 26.24
C GLY A 102 13.81 -3.01 26.77
N ASP A 103 13.70 -4.00 27.65
CA ASP A 103 14.81 -4.90 27.98
C ASP A 103 14.56 -6.27 27.34
N ARG A 104 15.40 -6.60 26.34
CA ARG A 104 15.43 -7.92 25.70
C ARG A 104 16.25 -8.87 26.56
N VAL A 105 15.61 -9.84 27.22
CA VAL A 105 16.34 -11.02 27.72
C VAL A 105 16.18 -12.16 26.72
N SER A 106 17.32 -12.51 26.14
CA SER A 106 17.51 -13.51 25.09
C SER A 106 17.24 -14.92 25.60
N THR A 107 16.69 -15.73 24.69
CA THR A 107 16.42 -17.17 24.80
C THR A 107 17.56 -17.98 25.43
N GLN A 108 17.17 -18.96 26.27
CA GLN A 108 17.92 -20.13 26.77
C GLN A 108 18.00 -20.13 28.32
N GLU A 109 16.98 -20.66 28.99
CA GLU A 109 17.03 -21.26 30.35
C GLU A 109 15.59 -21.57 30.84
N ALA A 110 14.99 -22.62 30.29
CA ALA A 110 13.91 -23.36 30.94
C ALA A 110 13.78 -24.78 30.34
N VAL A 111 14.93 -25.48 30.18
CA VAL A 111 14.94 -26.93 30.10
C VAL A 111 15.15 -27.44 31.51
N SER A 112 14.04 -27.63 32.23
CA SER A 112 13.87 -28.42 33.44
C SER A 112 12.44 -28.12 33.87
N LEU A 113 11.50 -29.05 33.87
CA LEU A 113 11.56 -30.29 34.63
C LEU A 113 10.71 -31.35 33.91
N PHE A 114 11.36 -32.41 33.46
CA PHE A 114 10.73 -33.70 33.19
C PHE A 114 10.95 -34.55 34.45
N THR A 115 9.91 -34.68 35.26
CA THR A 115 9.68 -35.81 36.19
C THR A 115 8.18 -36.03 36.29
#